data_AF-A0A7S1BHG8-F1
#
_entry.id   AF-A0A7S1BHG8-F1
#
_cell.length_a   1.000
_cell.length_b   1.000
_cell.length_c   1.000
_cell.angle_alpha   90.00
_cell.angle_beta   90.00
_cell.angle_gamma   90.00
#
_symmetry.space_group_name_H-M   'P 1'
#
loop_
_entity.id
_entity.type
_entity.pdbx_description
1 polymer ?
#
loop_
_entity_poly.entity_id
_entity_poly.type
_entity_poly.pdbx_seq_one_letter_code
_entity_poly.pdbx_strand_id
1 'polypeptide(L)'
;MIFRYLTIAAALLFSPARANNPGLLQMGAPPELENRRSELLERSAEGSDGGPRRRLQPGNQWCTTNSRPKWTKASSVPKGNCLNFSSGREYDYPDDFNVLNKMEHYVCPSSNIRVIISNGIPNHYHKQGNPNKPCEQLQYIELPLSPESATSYTETPPFGMIAIAMNGVPIFG
;
A
#
# COMPACT_ATOMS: atom_id res chain seq x y z
N MET A 1 -5.87 20.51 -48.28
CA MET A 1 -4.52 19.99 -47.97
C MET A 1 -4.69 18.66 -47.26
N ILE A 2 -4.17 17.58 -47.86
CA ILE A 2 -4.37 16.18 -47.46
C ILE A 2 -3.06 15.72 -46.82
N PHE A 3 -3.06 15.40 -45.52
CA PHE A 3 -1.91 14.76 -44.89
C PHE A 3 -2.11 13.25 -44.89
N ARG A 4 -1.24 12.55 -45.63
CA ARG A 4 -1.16 11.10 -45.72
C ARG A 4 -0.37 10.52 -44.54
N TYR A 5 -0.88 9.41 -44.03
CA TYR A 5 -0.27 8.51 -43.08
C TYR A 5 1.10 7.99 -43.55
N LEU A 6 2.06 7.91 -42.62
CA LEU A 6 3.25 7.08 -42.78
C LEU A 6 3.35 6.14 -41.57
N THR A 7 2.99 4.88 -41.79
CA THR A 7 3.11 3.79 -40.81
C THR A 7 4.44 3.10 -41.06
N ILE A 8 5.39 3.18 -40.12
CA ILE A 8 6.62 2.41 -40.15
C ILE A 8 6.44 1.22 -39.20
N ALA A 9 6.29 0.03 -39.77
CA ALA A 9 6.31 -1.23 -39.05
C ALA A 9 7.76 -1.74 -38.97
N ALA A 10 8.35 -1.72 -37.78
CA ALA A 10 9.65 -2.35 -37.52
C ALA A 10 9.41 -3.73 -36.89
N ALA A 11 9.60 -4.79 -37.68
CA ALA A 11 9.59 -6.16 -37.21
C ALA A 11 10.97 -6.49 -36.59
N LEU A 12 11.03 -6.64 -35.26
CA LEU A 12 12.19 -7.17 -34.55
C LEU A 12 11.98 -8.67 -34.32
N LEU A 13 12.72 -9.47 -35.08
CA LEU A 13 12.86 -10.91 -34.89
C LEU A 13 13.81 -11.16 -33.71
N PHE A 14 13.26 -11.62 -32.57
CA PHE A 14 14.06 -12.15 -31.47
C PHE A 14 14.09 -13.69 -31.56
N SER A 15 15.26 -14.25 -31.84
CA SER A 15 15.57 -15.67 -31.66
C SER A 15 15.81 -15.98 -30.18
N PRO A 16 15.19 -17.03 -29.60
CA PRO A 16 15.62 -17.53 -28.30
C PRO A 16 16.76 -18.55 -28.47
N ALA A 17 17.96 -18.18 -28.01
CA ALA A 17 19.03 -19.14 -27.79
C ALA A 17 18.74 -19.93 -26.50
N ARG A 18 18.38 -21.20 -26.66
CA ARG A 18 18.12 -22.16 -25.58
C ARG A 18 19.44 -22.77 -25.12
N ALA A 19 20.00 -22.27 -24.02
CA ALA A 19 21.13 -22.92 -23.34
C ALA A 19 20.59 -24.06 -22.45
N ASN A 20 20.75 -25.30 -22.92
CA ASN A 20 20.58 -26.50 -22.09
C ASN A 20 21.78 -26.61 -21.14
N ASN A 21 21.52 -26.56 -19.84
CA ASN A 21 22.53 -26.76 -18.80
C ASN A 21 22.17 -28.05 -18.03
N PRO A 22 22.74 -29.22 -18.37
CA PRO A 22 22.49 -30.46 -17.66
C PRO A 22 23.54 -30.61 -16.55
N GLY A 23 23.21 -30.21 -15.33
CA GLY A 23 24.15 -30.38 -14.23
C GLY A 23 23.74 -29.74 -12.91
N LEU A 24 22.49 -29.89 -12.49
CA LEU A 24 22.11 -29.58 -11.11
C LEU A 24 21.96 -30.91 -10.35
N LEU A 25 23.02 -31.27 -9.63
CA LEU A 25 23.01 -32.32 -8.61
C LEU A 25 21.90 -32.02 -7.61
N GLN A 26 20.87 -32.87 -7.60
CA GLN A 26 19.86 -32.93 -6.54
C GLN A 26 20.55 -33.40 -5.25
N MET A 27 21.04 -32.45 -4.46
CA MET A 27 21.25 -32.70 -3.04
C MET A 27 19.87 -32.71 -2.39
N GLY A 28 19.44 -33.89 -1.95
CA GLY A 28 18.22 -34.05 -1.17
C GLY A 28 18.25 -33.12 0.04
N ALA A 29 17.18 -32.36 0.24
CA ALA A 29 17.04 -31.52 1.42
C ALA A 29 17.09 -32.41 2.68
N PRO A 30 17.77 -31.98 3.75
CA PRO A 30 17.79 -32.72 5.00
C PRO A 30 16.36 -32.85 5.56
N PRO A 31 15.98 -34.02 6.12
CA PRO A 31 14.61 -34.34 6.53
C PRO A 31 14.03 -33.43 7.63
N GLU A 32 14.84 -32.55 8.21
CA GLU A 32 14.43 -31.55 9.21
C GLU A 32 13.70 -30.33 8.57
N LEU A 33 13.90 -30.08 7.27
CA LEU A 33 13.27 -28.97 6.54
C LEU A 33 11.87 -29.31 6.01
N GLU A 34 11.56 -30.59 5.86
CA GLU A 34 10.27 -31.04 5.33
C GLU A 34 9.16 -30.96 6.39
N ASN A 35 9.52 -31.19 7.66
CA ASN A 35 8.58 -31.09 8.79
C ASN A 35 8.21 -29.64 9.16
N ARG A 36 9.11 -28.67 8.91
CA ARG A 36 8.79 -27.23 9.07
C ARG A 36 7.88 -26.70 7.97
N ARG A 37 7.85 -27.36 6.81
CA ARG A 37 7.03 -26.93 5.67
C ARG A 37 5.55 -27.27 5.87
N SER A 38 5.25 -28.39 6.52
CA SER A 38 3.90 -28.76 6.95
C SER A 38 3.35 -27.84 8.04
N GLU A 39 4.14 -27.49 9.06
CA GLU A 39 3.70 -26.55 10.13
C GLU A 39 3.45 -25.12 9.61
N LEU A 40 4.24 -24.65 8.63
CA LEU A 40 4.02 -23.34 7.98
C LEU A 40 2.77 -23.31 7.09
N LEU A 41 2.41 -24.45 6.49
CA LEU A 41 1.20 -24.57 5.67
C LEU A 41 -0.07 -24.67 6.53
N GLU A 42 -0.03 -25.35 7.68
CA GLU A 42 -1.15 -25.38 8.62
C GLU A 42 -1.38 -24.04 9.33
N ARG A 43 -0.32 -23.31 9.70
CA ARG A 43 -0.46 -21.92 10.23
C ARG A 43 -1.03 -20.94 9.22
N SER A 44 -0.97 -21.22 7.92
CA SER A 44 -1.55 -20.37 6.89
C SER A 44 -3.05 -20.62 6.68
N ALA A 45 -3.61 -21.70 7.25
CA ALA A 45 -5.01 -22.07 7.09
C ALA A 45 -5.92 -21.56 8.23
N GLU A 46 -5.38 -21.28 9.42
CA GLU A 46 -6.19 -20.93 10.61
C GLU A 46 -6.14 -19.43 11.00
N GLY A 47 -5.44 -18.59 10.23
CA GLY A 47 -5.30 -17.14 10.49
C GLY A 47 -6.19 -16.22 9.65
N SER A 48 -7.38 -16.67 9.21
CA SER A 48 -8.28 -15.87 8.34
C SER A 48 -9.27 -14.99 9.12
N ASP A 49 -8.89 -14.49 10.30
CA ASP A 49 -9.70 -13.58 11.07
C ASP A 49 -9.02 -12.19 11.19
N GLY A 50 -9.73 -11.16 10.72
CA GLY A 50 -9.48 -9.77 11.11
C GLY A 50 -8.62 -8.87 10.22
N GLY A 51 -7.87 -9.36 9.23
CA GLY A 51 -7.23 -8.45 8.26
C GLY A 51 -8.30 -7.65 7.50
N PRO A 52 -8.10 -6.34 7.17
CA PRO A 52 -9.07 -5.57 6.40
C PRO A 52 -9.24 -6.23 5.03
N ARG A 53 -10.22 -7.14 4.94
CA ARG A 53 -10.63 -7.78 3.70
C ARG A 53 -10.90 -6.63 2.74
N ARG A 54 -10.33 -6.70 1.53
CA ARG A 54 -10.67 -5.80 0.41
C ARG A 54 -12.19 -5.90 0.22
N ARG A 55 -12.96 -5.10 0.95
CA ARG A 55 -14.41 -5.08 0.82
C ARG A 55 -14.69 -4.54 -0.56
N LEU A 56 -15.27 -5.37 -1.42
CA LEU A 56 -15.96 -4.88 -2.61
C LEU A 56 -17.00 -3.87 -2.12
N GLN A 57 -16.92 -2.66 -2.66
CA GLN A 57 -17.39 -1.43 -2.02
C GLN A 57 -18.87 -1.47 -1.59
N PRO A 58 -19.23 -0.80 -0.48
CA PRO A 58 -20.53 -0.16 -0.40
C PRO A 58 -20.55 1.00 -1.42
N GLY A 59 -21.13 0.73 -2.58
CA GLY A 59 -21.54 1.65 -3.65
C GLY A 59 -20.66 2.87 -3.92
N ASN A 60 -19.68 2.74 -4.82
CA ASN A 60 -19.06 3.75 -5.70
C ASN A 60 -18.66 5.14 -5.14
N GLN A 61 -18.87 5.39 -3.84
CA GLN A 61 -18.87 6.71 -3.24
C GLN A 61 -17.47 7.30 -3.19
N TRP A 62 -16.40 6.52 -3.30
CA TRP A 62 -15.05 7.12 -3.35
C TRP A 62 -14.45 7.09 -4.75
N CYS A 63 -15.16 6.51 -5.73
CA CYS A 63 -14.70 6.34 -7.11
C CYS A 63 -15.14 7.45 -8.06
N THR A 64 -15.98 8.39 -7.60
CA THR A 64 -16.43 9.52 -8.41
C THR A 64 -15.87 10.83 -7.86
N THR A 65 -15.65 11.82 -8.72
CA THR A 65 -15.12 13.14 -8.34
C THR A 65 -16.03 13.91 -7.39
N ASN A 66 -17.34 13.70 -7.49
CA ASN A 66 -18.36 14.41 -6.70
C ASN A 66 -18.41 13.99 -5.22
N SER A 67 -17.67 12.95 -4.88
CA SER A 67 -17.74 12.30 -3.58
C SER A 67 -16.38 12.20 -2.91
N ARG A 68 -15.36 12.85 -3.49
CA ARG A 68 -14.09 13.13 -2.84
C ARG A 68 -14.33 13.96 -1.57
N PRO A 69 -13.71 13.59 -0.44
CA PRO A 69 -13.84 14.40 0.76
C PRO A 69 -13.21 15.79 0.56
N LYS A 70 -13.70 16.82 1.26
CA LYS A 70 -13.20 18.20 1.10
C LYS A 70 -11.69 18.35 1.33
N TRP A 71 -11.12 17.43 2.09
CA TRP A 71 -9.73 17.44 2.49
C TRP A 71 -8.76 16.79 1.48
N THR A 72 -9.23 16.34 0.31
CA THR A 72 -8.36 15.88 -0.80
C THR A 72 -7.60 16.99 -1.50
N LYS A 73 -7.99 18.26 -1.33
CA LYS A 73 -7.44 19.42 -2.06
C LYS A 73 -6.50 20.27 -1.21
N ALA A 74 -6.31 19.93 0.06
CA ALA A 74 -5.57 20.76 0.98
C ALA A 74 -4.07 20.43 0.89
N SER A 75 -3.23 21.45 0.80
CA SER A 75 -1.77 21.36 1.00
C SER A 75 -1.40 20.90 2.41
N SER A 76 -2.37 20.87 3.34
CA SER A 76 -2.25 20.37 4.69
C SER A 76 -3.30 19.30 4.98
N VAL A 77 -2.84 18.13 5.45
CA VAL A 77 -3.73 17.05 5.87
C VAL A 77 -4.45 17.48 7.16
N PRO A 78 -5.79 17.52 7.21
CA PRO A 78 -6.49 17.89 8.42
C PRO A 78 -6.19 16.92 9.55
N LYS A 79 -6.06 17.48 10.75
CA LYS A 79 -5.89 16.71 11.97
C LYS A 79 -7.26 16.41 12.58
N GLY A 80 -7.48 15.16 12.97
CA GLY A 80 -8.65 14.73 13.74
C GLY A 80 -8.34 14.69 15.24
N ASN A 81 -8.84 13.67 15.92
CA ASN A 81 -8.59 13.46 17.35
C ASN A 81 -7.12 13.08 17.60
N CYS A 82 -6.62 13.45 18.78
CA CYS A 82 -5.26 13.09 19.19
C CYS A 82 -5.27 11.93 20.18
N LEU A 83 -4.24 11.09 20.07
CA LEU A 83 -3.96 10.06 21.04
C LEU A 83 -3.40 10.69 22.32
N ASN A 84 -3.73 10.12 23.48
CA ASN A 84 -3.22 10.62 24.76
C ASN A 84 -1.83 10.06 25.11
N PHE A 85 -0.91 10.07 24.14
CA PHE A 85 0.43 9.52 24.34
C PHE A 85 1.39 10.55 24.91
N SER A 86 2.36 10.06 25.67
CA SER A 86 3.46 10.81 26.27
C SER A 86 4.77 10.32 25.64
N SER A 87 5.72 11.24 25.47
CA SER A 87 7.03 10.90 24.90
C SER A 87 7.82 9.93 25.79
N GLY A 88 8.58 9.05 25.16
CA GLY A 88 9.43 8.03 25.81
C GLY A 88 8.66 6.82 26.34
N ARG A 89 7.36 6.71 26.06
CA ARG A 89 6.51 5.60 26.50
C ARG A 89 6.18 4.65 25.35
N GLU A 90 5.70 3.48 25.74
CA GLU A 90 5.32 2.37 24.88
C GLU A 90 3.83 2.10 25.10
N TYR A 91 3.13 1.76 24.02
CA TYR A 91 1.68 1.64 23.98
C TYR A 91 1.27 0.40 23.20
N ASP A 92 0.38 -0.40 23.78
CA ASP A 92 -0.17 -1.59 23.18
C ASP A 92 -1.50 -1.28 22.46
N TYR A 93 -1.60 -1.76 21.22
CA TYR A 93 -2.83 -1.65 20.43
C TYR A 93 -3.68 -2.90 20.61
N PRO A 94 -5.02 -2.79 20.78
CA PRO A 94 -5.81 -1.55 20.79
C PRO A 94 -5.97 -0.91 22.18
N ASP A 95 -5.48 -1.56 23.24
CA ASP A 95 -5.88 -1.27 24.62
C ASP A 95 -5.55 0.15 25.09
N ASP A 96 -4.39 0.69 24.69
CA ASP A 96 -3.97 2.04 25.09
C ASP A 96 -4.51 3.15 24.16
N PHE A 97 -5.20 2.79 23.08
CA PHE A 97 -5.58 3.72 22.02
C PHE A 97 -6.99 4.28 22.25
N ASN A 98 -7.09 5.57 22.58
CA ASN A 98 -8.38 6.28 22.65
C ASN A 98 -8.97 6.59 21.25
N VAL A 99 -8.19 6.41 20.19
CA VAL A 99 -8.63 6.49 18.80
C VAL A 99 -8.05 5.30 18.06
N LEU A 100 -8.90 4.49 17.43
CA LEU A 100 -8.45 3.30 16.71
C LEU A 100 -8.08 3.62 15.26
N ASN A 101 -7.16 2.81 14.70
CA ASN A 101 -6.86 2.82 13.27
C ASN A 101 -8.14 2.63 12.45
N LYS A 102 -8.27 3.46 11.41
CA LYS A 102 -9.29 3.34 10.38
C LYS A 102 -8.60 3.48 9.04
N MET A 103 -8.59 2.39 8.28
CA MET A 103 -8.08 2.36 6.91
C MET A 103 -9.03 1.58 6.02
N GLU A 104 -9.30 2.16 4.86
CA GLU A 104 -10.13 1.55 3.83
C GLU A 104 -9.41 1.66 2.49
N HIS A 105 -9.49 0.59 1.70
CA HIS A 105 -8.91 0.53 0.38
C HIS A 105 -10.00 0.18 -0.64
N TYR A 106 -10.06 1.00 -1.67
CA TYR A 106 -11.08 1.02 -2.68
C TYR A 106 -10.44 0.84 -4.05
N VAL A 107 -10.93 -0.10 -4.86
CA VAL A 107 -10.54 -0.25 -6.26
C VAL A 107 -11.64 0.32 -7.14
N CYS A 108 -11.30 1.22 -8.05
CA CYS A 108 -12.22 1.94 -8.94
C CYS A 108 -11.87 1.64 -10.40
N PRO A 109 -12.36 0.54 -10.99
CA PRO A 109 -11.98 0.13 -12.34
C PRO A 109 -12.38 1.14 -13.42
N SER A 110 -13.56 1.75 -13.30
CA SER A 110 -14.07 2.72 -14.28
C SER A 110 -13.21 3.97 -14.41
N SER A 111 -12.55 4.39 -13.33
CA SER A 111 -11.63 5.52 -13.30
C SER A 111 -10.15 5.10 -13.30
N ASN A 112 -9.86 3.80 -13.42
CA ASN A 112 -8.52 3.21 -13.40
C ASN A 112 -7.66 3.66 -12.20
N ILE A 113 -8.28 3.89 -11.04
CA ILE A 113 -7.59 4.26 -9.79
C ILE A 113 -7.92 3.31 -8.65
N ARG A 114 -7.06 3.30 -7.64
CA ARG A 114 -7.39 2.87 -6.28
C ARG A 114 -7.36 4.08 -5.36
N VAL A 115 -8.21 4.03 -4.35
CA VAL A 115 -8.33 5.07 -3.34
C VAL A 115 -8.02 4.45 -1.98
N ILE A 116 -7.17 5.10 -1.21
CA ILE A 116 -6.88 4.73 0.18
C ILE A 116 -7.39 5.85 1.06
N ILE A 117 -8.27 5.52 2.00
CA ILE A 117 -8.75 6.42 3.04
C ILE A 117 -8.15 5.96 4.36
N SER A 118 -7.54 6.87 5.11
CA SER A 118 -6.88 6.54 6.37
C SER A 118 -7.01 7.67 7.39
N ASN A 119 -7.04 7.31 8.67
CA ASN A 119 -6.84 8.27 9.76
C ASN A 119 -5.38 8.33 10.27
N GLY A 120 -4.46 7.57 9.69
CA GLY A 120 -3.03 7.64 9.98
C GLY A 120 -2.60 7.11 11.36
N ILE A 121 -3.51 6.50 12.12
CA ILE A 121 -3.20 5.91 13.44
C ILE A 121 -2.64 4.50 13.26
N PRO A 122 -1.52 4.10 13.90
CA PRO A 122 -1.03 2.73 13.80
C PRO A 122 -1.98 1.71 14.44
N ASN A 123 -1.98 0.48 13.92
CA ASN A 123 -2.74 -0.67 14.43
C ASN A 123 -1.83 -1.74 15.08
N HIS A 124 -0.71 -1.31 15.65
CA HIS A 124 0.29 -2.18 16.26
C HIS A 124 0.90 -1.46 17.47
N TYR A 125 1.70 -2.20 18.23
CA TYR A 125 2.53 -1.66 19.29
C TYR A 125 3.28 -0.40 18.83
N HIS A 126 3.26 0.65 19.64
CA HIS A 126 3.81 1.94 19.27
C HIS A 126 4.71 2.50 20.37
N LYS A 127 5.93 2.88 20.00
CA LYS A 127 6.85 3.62 20.87
C LYS A 127 6.86 5.09 20.52
N GLN A 128 6.39 5.93 21.44
CA GLN A 128 6.27 7.36 21.21
C GLN A 128 7.61 8.07 21.44
N GLY A 129 8.41 8.22 20.37
CA GLY A 129 9.64 9.01 20.42
C GLY A 129 9.41 10.53 20.31
N ASN A 130 8.40 10.95 19.56
CA ASN A 130 8.14 12.37 19.29
C ASN A 130 7.57 13.07 20.55
N PRO A 131 8.04 14.29 20.92
CA PRO A 131 7.48 15.05 22.03
C PRO A 131 6.01 15.46 21.81
N ASN A 132 5.57 15.57 20.56
CA ASN A 132 4.20 15.92 20.22
C ASN A 132 3.29 14.68 20.24
N LYS A 133 2.06 14.86 20.73
CA LYS A 133 1.04 13.81 20.71
C LYS A 133 0.71 13.42 19.26
N PRO A 134 0.66 12.12 18.93
CA PRO A 134 0.20 11.69 17.62
C PRO A 134 -1.29 11.99 17.47
N CYS A 135 -1.69 12.48 16.30
CA CYS A 135 -3.08 12.79 16.00
C CYS A 135 -3.49 12.14 14.69
N GLU A 136 -4.80 11.89 14.56
CA GLU A 136 -5.36 11.45 13.29
C GLU A 136 -4.93 12.39 12.17
N GLN A 137 -4.53 11.81 11.05
CA GLN A 137 -4.25 12.50 9.80
C GLN A 137 -5.23 11.95 8.78
N LEU A 138 -6.27 12.73 8.46
CA LEU A 138 -7.34 12.29 7.56
C LEU A 138 -6.88 12.34 6.10
N GLN A 139 -6.54 11.18 5.56
CA GLN A 139 -5.85 10.99 4.29
C GLN A 139 -6.69 10.26 3.25
N TYR A 140 -6.48 10.64 1.99
CA TYR A 140 -7.23 10.21 0.81
C TYR A 140 -6.21 10.29 -0.30
N ILE A 141 -5.80 9.12 -0.72
CA ILE A 141 -4.70 8.95 -1.64
C ILE A 141 -5.26 8.23 -2.85
N GLU A 142 -5.09 8.82 -4.01
CA GLU A 142 -5.41 8.21 -5.29
C GLU A 142 -4.12 7.66 -5.89
N LEU A 143 -4.13 6.39 -6.28
CA LEU A 143 -3.05 5.77 -7.04
C LEU A 143 -3.63 5.15 -8.31
N PRO A 144 -2.94 5.20 -9.46
CA PRO A 144 -3.40 4.50 -10.65
C PRO A 144 -3.42 2.98 -10.40
N LEU A 145 -4.38 2.26 -10.97
CA LEU A 145 -4.35 0.79 -10.96
C LEU A 145 -3.24 0.25 -11.85
N SER A 146 -2.95 1.00 -12.92
CA SER A 146 -1.89 0.72 -13.89
C SER A 146 -0.95 1.94 -13.94
N PRO A 147 0.10 1.99 -13.11
CA PRO A 147 1.08 3.07 -13.17
C PRO A 147 1.84 3.01 -14.49
N GLU A 148 2.00 4.17 -15.13
CA GLU A 148 2.84 4.30 -16.32
C GLU A 148 4.30 4.51 -15.90
N SER A 149 5.20 3.79 -16.55
CA SER A 149 6.64 4.03 -16.39
C SER A 149 7.01 5.36 -17.03
N ALA A 150 7.50 6.29 -16.22
CA ALA A 150 8.08 7.55 -16.69
C ALA A 150 9.57 7.38 -17.02
N THR A 151 10.06 8.12 -18.01
CA THR A 151 11.50 8.19 -18.36
C THR A 151 12.26 9.21 -17.52
N SER A 152 11.56 10.07 -16.80
CA SER A 152 12.12 11.04 -15.87
C SER A 152 11.90 10.59 -14.42
N TYR A 153 12.89 10.90 -13.58
CA TYR A 153 12.76 10.77 -12.13
C TYR A 153 12.26 12.11 -11.57
N THR A 154 11.30 12.06 -10.67
CA THR A 154 10.91 13.21 -9.86
C THR A 154 11.46 12.99 -8.46
N GLU A 155 12.24 13.94 -7.97
CA GLU A 155 12.72 13.88 -6.59
C GLU A 155 11.54 13.95 -5.62
N THR A 156 11.67 13.23 -4.52
CA THR A 156 10.68 13.28 -3.45
C THR A 156 10.71 14.69 -2.84
N PRO A 157 9.55 15.36 -2.71
CA PRO A 157 9.53 16.71 -2.13
C PRO A 157 10.04 16.66 -0.69
N PRO A 158 10.83 17.65 -0.25
CA PRO A 158 11.31 17.69 1.13
C PRO A 158 10.13 17.84 2.09
N PHE A 159 10.09 17.02 3.14
CA PHE A 159 9.05 17.00 4.17
C PHE A 159 7.68 16.53 3.70
N GLY A 160 7.64 15.75 2.61
CA GLY A 160 6.42 15.21 2.01
C GLY A 160 6.09 13.79 2.48
N MET A 161 4.87 13.33 2.23
CA MET A 161 4.54 11.91 2.31
C MET A 161 5.21 11.19 1.14
N ILE A 162 5.99 10.16 1.44
CA ILE A 162 6.77 9.40 0.45
C ILE A 162 6.20 8.01 0.22
N ALA A 163 5.49 7.49 1.22
CA ALA A 163 4.84 6.19 1.17
C ALA A 163 3.68 6.13 2.17
N ILE A 164 2.84 5.11 2.03
CA ILE A 164 1.81 4.74 3.00
C ILE A 164 1.92 3.25 3.30
N ALA A 165 1.90 2.90 4.59
CA ALA A 165 1.92 1.53 5.04
C ALA A 165 0.57 0.83 4.73
N MET A 166 0.56 -0.50 4.73
CA MET A 166 -0.65 -1.28 4.45
C MET A 166 -1.79 -1.08 5.47
N ASN A 167 -1.47 -0.58 6.66
CA ASN A 167 -2.44 -0.19 7.68
C ASN A 167 -2.88 1.28 7.57
N GLY A 168 -2.45 1.99 6.53
CA GLY A 168 -2.81 3.38 6.28
C GLY A 168 -1.95 4.42 7.00
N VAL A 169 -0.86 4.03 7.67
CA VAL A 169 0.04 5.00 8.31
C VAL A 169 0.96 5.64 7.26
N PRO A 170 0.98 6.98 7.14
CA PRO A 170 1.88 7.67 6.23
C PRO A 170 3.35 7.61 6.69
N ILE A 171 4.26 7.59 5.72
CA ILE A 171 5.70 7.71 5.93
C ILE A 171 6.13 9.03 5.29
N PHE A 172 6.86 9.84 6.04
CA PHE A 172 7.37 11.14 5.61
C PHE A 172 8.89 11.10 5.45
N GLY A 173 9.43 11.91 4.53
CA GLY A 173 10.86 12.00 4.21
C GLY A 173 11.27 13.36 3.68
#